data_AF-A0A6P9B3F7-F1
#
_entry.id   AF-A0A6P9B3F7-F1
#
_cell.length_a   1.000
_cell.length_b   1.000
_cell.length_c   1.000
_cell.angle_alpha   90.00
_cell.angle_beta   90.00
_cell.angle_gamma   90.00
#
_symmetry.space_group_name_H-M   'P 1'
#
loop_
_entity.id
_entity.type
_entity.pdbx_description
1 polymer ?
#
loop_
_entity_poly.entity_id
_entity_poly.type
_entity_poly.pdbx_seq_one_letter_code
_entity_poly.pdbx_strand_id
1 'polypeptide(L)' 'MAAELSAERLRSLPASWSFGISRGGRIFFINEEAKSTTWLHPLTGEAVITGHRRSP' A
#
# COMPACT_ATOMS: atom_id res chain seq x y z
N MET A 1 8.32 15.78 1.31
CA MET A 1 7.14 15.49 2.16
C MET A 1 6.23 14.36 1.64
N ALA A 2 6.36 13.80 0.43
CA ALA A 2 5.40 12.79 -0.08
C ALA A 2 5.68 11.31 0.32
N ALA A 3 6.84 11.00 0.92
CA ALA A 3 7.20 9.61 1.26
C ALA A 3 6.79 9.20 2.69
N GLU A 4 6.55 10.15 3.58
CA GLU A 4 6.26 9.86 4.99
C GLU A 4 4.84 9.35 5.20
N LEU A 5 3.86 9.93 4.51
CA LEU A 5 2.46 9.48 4.50
C LEU A 5 2.31 8.02 4.09
N SER A 6 3.11 7.52 3.14
CA SER A 6 3.11 6.10 2.78
C SER A 6 3.58 5.22 3.93
N ALA A 7 4.66 5.58 4.63
CA ALA A 7 5.19 4.80 5.73
C ALA A 7 4.24 4.76 6.93
N GLU A 8 3.54 5.85 7.21
CA GLU A 8 2.53 5.91 8.28
C GLU A 8 1.34 4.98 8.00
N ARG A 9 0.85 4.96 6.76
CA ARG A 9 -0.22 4.03 6.36
C ARG A 9 0.21 2.57 6.42
N LEU A 10 1.45 2.28 6.04
CA LEU A 10 2.02 0.94 6.18
C LEU A 10 2.20 0.54 7.66
N ARG A 11 2.47 1.50 8.55
CA ARG A 11 2.61 1.28 9.99
C ARG A 11 1.26 1.09 10.71
N SER A 12 0.15 1.52 10.11
CA SER A 12 -1.21 1.36 10.67
C SER A 12 -1.99 0.17 10.09
N LEU A 13 -1.31 -0.82 9.52
CA LEU A 13 -1.99 -2.01 9.02
C LEU A 13 -2.50 -2.90 10.18
N PRO A 14 -3.69 -3.51 10.04
CA PRO A 14 -4.14 -4.53 10.98
C PRO A 14 -3.16 -5.71 11.03
N ALA A 15 -3.14 -6.46 12.13
CA ALA A 15 -2.19 -7.57 12.33
C ALA A 15 -2.26 -8.66 11.23
N SER A 16 -3.42 -8.83 10.59
CA SER A 16 -3.64 -9.77 9.48
C SER A 16 -3.30 -9.21 8.10
N TRP A 17 -2.71 -8.02 8.03
CA TRP A 17 -2.36 -7.34 6.80
C TRP A 17 -0.86 -7.06 6.73
N SER A 18 -0.28 -7.46 5.60
CA SER A 18 1.10 -7.16 5.23
C SER A 18 1.14 -6.27 4.00
N PHE A 19 2.29 -5.69 3.69
CA PHE A 19 2.51 -4.95 2.44
C PHE A 19 3.76 -5.43 1.74
N GLY A 20 3.76 -5.29 0.41
CA GLY A 20 4.90 -5.57 -0.44
C GLY A 20 5.14 -4.43 -1.42
N ILE A 21 6.36 -4.37 -1.95
CA ILE A 21 6.72 -3.44 -3.03
C ILE A 21 6.88 -4.27 -4.31
N SER A 22 6.07 -3.95 -5.30
CA SER A 22 6.15 -4.54 -6.63
C SER A 22 7.39 -4.04 -7.36
N ARG A 23 7.83 -4.78 -8.38
CA ARG A 23 8.99 -4.44 -9.22
C ARG A 23 8.94 -3.03 -9.81
N GLY A 24 7.75 -2.49 -10.03
CA GLY A 24 7.53 -1.11 -10.50
C GLY A 24 7.55 -0.05 -9.40
N GLY A 25 8.07 -0.36 -8.20
CA GLY A 25 8.11 0.56 -7.07
C GLY A 25 6.74 0.86 -6.45
N ARG A 26 5.71 0.05 -6.76
CA ARG A 26 4.34 0.23 -6.26
C ARG A 26 4.06 -0.62 -5.03
N ILE A 27 3.51 0.01 -4.01
CA ILE A 27 3.06 -0.69 -2.81
C ILE A 27 1.74 -1.39 -3.09
N PHE A 28 1.63 -2.63 -2.62
CA PHE A 28 0.40 -3.40 -2.58
C PHE A 28 0.24 -4.02 -1.20
N PHE A 29 -1.00 -4.27 -0.81
CA PHE A 29 -1.37 -4.86 0.46
C PHE A 29 -1.76 -6.32 0.28
N ILE A 30 -1.39 -7.13 1.25
CA ILE A 30 -1.60 -8.56 1.31
C ILE A 30 -2.46 -8.82 2.52
N ASN A 31 -3.69 -9.30 2.29
CA ASN A 31 -4.57 -9.78 3.33
C ASN A 31 -4.24 -11.25 3.60
N GLU A 32 -3.70 -11.55 4.78
CA GLU A 32 -3.37 -12.91 5.18
C GLU A 32 -4.59 -13.72 5.61
N GLU A 33 -5.67 -13.06 6.04
CA GLU A 33 -6.94 -13.68 6.44
C GLU A 33 -7.72 -14.14 5.21
N ALA A 34 -7.89 -13.27 4.21
CA ALA A 34 -8.58 -13.57 2.96
C ALA A 34 -7.67 -14.15 1.87
N LYS A 35 -6.37 -14.35 2.16
CA LYS A 35 -5.32 -14.81 1.22
C LYS A 35 -5.38 -14.06 -0.13
N SER A 36 -5.59 -12.76 -0.07
CA SER A 36 -5.84 -11.91 -1.24
C SER A 36 -4.92 -10.70 -1.24
N THR A 37 -4.61 -10.17 -2.41
CA THR A 37 -3.81 -8.95 -2.55
C THR A 37 -4.64 -7.83 -3.15
N THR A 38 -4.40 -6.60 -2.68
CA THR A 38 -5.12 -5.41 -3.14
C THR A 38 -4.19 -4.21 -3.21
N TRP A 39 -4.50 -3.30 -4.12
CA TRP A 39 -3.79 -2.03 -4.27
C TRP A 39 -4.33 -0.95 -3.32
N LEU A 40 -5.47 -1.21 -2.68
CA LEU A 40 -6.16 -0.29 -1.79
C LEU A 40 -5.87 -0.64 -0.34
N HIS A 41 -5.66 0.38 0.48
CA HIS A 41 -5.44 0.19 1.90
C HIS A 41 -6.74 -0.27 2.60
N PRO A 42 -6.71 -1.30 3.46
CA PRO A 42 -7.93 -1.89 4.04
C PRO A 42 -8.74 -0.95 4.93
N LEU A 43 -8.08 -0.01 5.63
CA LEU A 43 -8.79 0.89 6.57
C LEU A 43 -9.32 2.15 5.91
N THR A 44 -8.73 2.55 4.78
CA THR A 44 -9.00 3.85 4.17
C THR A 44 -9.54 3.75 2.76
N GLY A 45 -9.46 2.57 2.13
CA GLY A 45 -9.90 2.34 0.75
C GLY A 45 -9.06 3.07 -0.30
N GLU A 46 -7.94 3.69 0.09
CA GLU A 46 -7.14 4.51 -0.80
C GLU A 46 -5.90 3.77 -1.31
N ALA A 47 -5.55 4.00 -2.56
CA ALA A 47 -4.29 3.53 -3.11
C ALA A 47 -3.12 4.33 -2.51
N VAL A 48 -2.06 3.62 -2.12
CA VAL A 48 -0.81 4.31 -1.78
C VAL A 48 -0.18 4.81 -3.07
N ILE A 49 -0.18 6.12 -3.25
CA ILE A 49 0.47 6.76 -4.40
C ILE A 49 1.98 6.71 -4.16
N THR A 50 2.61 5.60 -4.54
CA THR A 50 4.05 5.57 -4.70
C THR A 50 4.39 6.27 -6.00
N GLY A 51 5.34 7.20 -5.95
CA GLY A 51 5.60 8.15 -7.02
C GLY A 51 6.02 7.49 -8.34
N HIS A 52 5.05 7.14 -9.19
CA HIS A 52 5.17 7.13 -10.63
C HIS A 52 3.89 7.74 -11.22
N ARG A 53 3.65 9.02 -10.92
CA ARG A 53 2.95 9.88 -11.86
C ARG A 53 3.86 9.97 -13.09
N ARG A 54 3.64 9.11 -14.10
CA ARG A 54 3.94 9.51 -15.47
C ARG A 54 3.04 10.72 -15.73
N SER A 55 3.56 11.91 -15.47
CA SER A 55 3.06 13.08 -16.17
C SER A 55 3.31 12.84 -17.67
N PRO A 56 2.32 13.10 -18.54
CA PRO A 56 2.53 13.04 -19.98
C PRO A 56 3.64 14.00 -20.43
#